data_AF-A0A498QW93-F1
#
_entry.id   AF-A0A498QW93-F1
#
_cell.length_a   1.000
_cell.length_b   1.000
_cell.length_c   1.000
_cell.angle_alpha   90.00
_cell.angle_beta   90.00
_cell.angle_gamma   90.00
#
_symmetry.space_group_name_H-M   'P 1'
#
loop_
_entity.id
_entity.type
_entity.pdbx_description
1 polymer ?
#
loop_
_entity_poly.entity_id
_entity_poly.type
_entity_poly.pdbx_seq_one_letter_code
_entity_poly.pdbx_strand_id
1 'polypeptide(L)'
;MRIARLLGVVLTIVTVGLAGGMLLAPPTAAQPPFRLPGYVTDNAGVLTGSDRAEVTSAINELYADRHIRLWVVYVDNFSGQSAMNWGQSTFRSSELGSYDALLAVATVARSYVFLVPSTVPDVSAGQVEDLRRNQIEPALRSGDWGGAAVAAANGLNKSPSSSGKVILLVALGVIVVAVVILLVVMRYRARRRRADALAAARRVDPTDQRALAAVPLDILDDLSRSMVVAVDNAVRTSSNELALAIDEFGQERTAPFTRAVDNAKAALAQAFSVRQQLDDSAPETPAQRRELLTRVIVSAATADRELEAQTEAFEQLRDLVINAPSRLDMLTQQYVELTTRMAPASSGWPTCTTNSATRR
;
A
#
# COMPACT_ATOMS: atom_id res chain seq x y z
N MET A 1 92.89 75.08 -62.48
CA MET A 1 94.17 74.38 -62.20
C MET A 1 93.99 73.68 -60.86
N ARG A 2 94.18 72.39 -60.64
CA ARG A 2 94.79 71.27 -61.36
C ARG A 2 94.42 70.01 -60.53
N ILE A 3 94.13 68.89 -61.21
CA ILE A 3 94.62 67.53 -60.87
C ILE A 3 94.05 66.92 -59.55
N ALA A 4 93.14 65.94 -59.54
CA ALA A 4 93.17 64.57 -60.07
C ALA A 4 94.07 63.57 -59.30
N ARG A 5 93.49 62.38 -59.07
CA ARG A 5 94.08 61.04 -58.82
C ARG A 5 94.47 60.70 -57.38
N LEU A 6 93.76 59.76 -56.73
CA LEU A 6 93.72 58.29 -56.92
C LEU A 6 94.96 57.59 -56.35
N LEU A 7 94.77 56.83 -55.27
CA LEU A 7 95.42 55.56 -55.01
C LEU A 7 94.60 54.78 -53.97
N GLY A 8 94.10 53.62 -54.38
CA GLY A 8 93.45 52.65 -53.51
C GLY A 8 94.45 51.61 -52.99
N VAL A 9 93.98 50.78 -52.06
CA VAL A 9 93.95 49.29 -52.14
C VAL A 9 93.89 48.71 -50.71
N VAL A 10 92.72 48.13 -50.41
CA VAL A 10 92.44 46.82 -49.79
C VAL A 10 93.21 46.37 -48.55
N LEU A 11 92.50 46.17 -47.42
CA LEU A 11 92.58 44.92 -46.65
C LEU A 11 91.40 44.74 -45.66
N THR A 12 90.93 43.49 -45.56
CA THR A 12 90.26 42.81 -44.42
C THR A 12 88.79 43.05 -44.07
N ILE A 13 87.99 42.09 -44.54
CA ILE A 13 86.77 41.53 -43.93
C ILE A 13 87.03 41.16 -42.46
N VAL A 14 86.13 41.54 -41.53
CA VAL A 14 85.59 40.79 -40.37
C VAL A 14 84.90 41.77 -39.38
N THR A 15 83.79 41.32 -38.79
CA THR A 15 82.94 41.91 -37.71
C THR A 15 81.95 43.03 -38.07
N VAL A 16 80.77 42.65 -38.60
CA VAL A 16 79.52 43.37 -38.34
C VAL A 16 78.94 42.80 -37.04
N GLY A 17 79.14 43.55 -35.96
CA GLY A 17 78.51 43.31 -34.67
C GLY A 17 77.09 43.87 -34.62
N LEU A 18 76.22 43.09 -34.00
CA LEU A 18 75.01 43.47 -33.26
C LEU A 18 74.53 44.93 -33.36
N ALA A 19 73.42 45.12 -34.08
CA ALA A 19 72.36 46.04 -33.67
C ALA A 19 71.03 45.44 -34.14
N GLY A 20 70.46 44.60 -33.28
CA GLY A 20 69.24 43.85 -33.50
C GLY A 20 68.01 44.75 -33.64
N GLY A 21 67.01 44.18 -34.32
CA GLY A 21 65.74 44.81 -34.60
C GLY A 21 64.97 45.21 -33.34
N MET A 22 64.31 46.35 -33.44
CA MET A 22 63.28 46.78 -32.50
C MET A 22 61.97 46.81 -33.29
N LEU A 23 61.30 45.66 -33.37
CA LEU A 23 59.86 45.62 -33.59
C LEU A 23 59.21 46.23 -32.34
N LEU A 24 58.66 47.43 -32.48
CA LEU A 24 57.80 48.04 -31.48
C LEU A 24 56.55 47.15 -31.33
N ALA A 25 56.53 46.31 -30.29
CA ALA A 25 55.30 45.71 -29.82
C ALA A 25 54.39 46.83 -29.29
N PRO A 26 53.08 46.86 -29.65
CA PRO A 26 52.16 47.84 -29.08
C PRO A 26 52.13 47.71 -27.55
N PRO A 27 52.02 48.82 -26.80
CA PRO A 27 51.89 48.76 -25.36
C PRO A 27 50.64 47.95 -25.01
N THR A 28 50.81 46.96 -24.14
CA THR A 28 49.73 46.19 -23.50
C THR A 28 48.90 47.13 -22.61
N ALA A 29 47.99 47.86 -23.26
CA ALA A 29 47.11 48.80 -22.60
C ALA A 29 45.99 48.04 -21.88
N ALA A 30 45.71 48.51 -20.68
CA ALA A 30 44.63 48.01 -19.83
C ALA A 30 43.27 48.12 -20.57
N GLN A 31 42.48 47.04 -20.61
CA GLN A 31 41.21 46.99 -21.37
C GLN A 31 40.00 47.39 -20.49
N PRO A 32 39.40 48.58 -20.70
CA PRO A 32 38.24 49.02 -19.92
C PRO A 32 37.01 48.13 -20.22
N PRO A 33 36.01 48.06 -19.32
CA PRO A 33 34.75 47.37 -19.59
C PRO A 33 34.13 47.80 -20.92
N PHE A 34 33.64 46.84 -21.70
CA PHE A 34 33.10 47.08 -23.05
C PHE A 34 31.89 46.18 -23.32
N ARG A 35 31.13 46.49 -24.38
CA ARG A 35 30.02 45.66 -24.83
C ARG A 35 30.55 44.41 -25.53
N LEU A 36 30.15 43.23 -25.05
CA LEU A 36 30.56 41.96 -25.63
C LEU A 36 29.92 41.76 -27.03
N PRO A 37 30.71 41.52 -28.08
CA PRO A 37 30.20 41.32 -29.44
C PRO A 37 29.56 39.95 -29.67
N GLY A 38 29.81 38.98 -28.79
CA GLY A 38 29.26 37.62 -28.86
C GLY A 38 29.58 36.80 -27.62
N TYR A 39 29.09 35.56 -27.58
CA TYR A 39 29.20 34.66 -26.41
C TYR A 39 30.63 34.32 -26.01
N VAL A 40 31.57 34.32 -26.96
CA VAL A 40 32.99 34.08 -26.70
C VAL A 40 33.78 35.25 -27.28
N THR A 41 34.45 36.00 -26.41
CA THR A 41 35.30 37.14 -26.78
C THR A 41 36.71 36.90 -26.26
N ASP A 42 37.69 36.80 -27.16
CA ASP A 42 39.09 36.55 -26.80
C ASP A 42 39.99 37.67 -27.31
N ASN A 43 40.21 38.67 -26.46
CA ASN A 43 41.09 39.81 -26.76
C ASN A 43 42.53 39.57 -26.31
N ALA A 44 42.75 38.61 -25.40
CA ALA A 44 44.06 38.22 -24.92
C ALA A 44 44.77 37.22 -25.86
N GLY A 45 44.03 36.63 -26.81
CA GLY A 45 44.54 35.66 -27.78
C GLY A 45 44.97 34.34 -27.13
N VAL A 46 44.28 33.93 -26.05
CA VAL A 46 44.66 32.75 -25.26
C VAL A 46 43.95 31.47 -25.70
N LEU A 47 42.90 31.55 -26.50
CA LEU A 47 42.19 30.37 -26.97
C LEU A 47 42.76 29.87 -28.30
N THR A 48 43.02 28.57 -28.36
CA THR A 48 43.27 27.90 -29.64
C THR A 48 41.96 27.71 -30.43
N GLY A 49 42.08 27.31 -31.70
CA GLY A 49 40.90 27.01 -32.53
C GLY A 49 40.04 25.88 -31.96
N SER A 50 40.66 24.86 -31.35
CA SER A 50 39.95 23.77 -30.67
C SER A 50 39.26 24.25 -29.40
N ASP A 51 39.94 25.03 -28.55
CA ASP A 51 39.34 25.52 -27.30
C ASP A 51 38.11 26.38 -27.58
N ARG A 52 38.18 27.23 -28.61
CA ARG A 52 37.04 28.06 -29.01
C ARG A 52 35.85 27.22 -29.46
N ALA A 53 36.09 26.12 -30.18
CA ALA A 53 35.02 25.22 -30.62
C ALA A 53 34.38 24.48 -29.43
N GLU A 54 35.18 23.98 -28.49
CA GLU A 54 34.71 23.29 -27.29
C GLU A 54 33.90 24.22 -26.38
N VAL A 55 34.41 25.41 -26.10
CA VAL A 55 33.70 26.43 -25.30
C VAL A 55 32.38 26.80 -25.96
N THR A 56 32.38 27.04 -27.27
CA THR A 56 31.15 27.36 -28.01
C THR A 56 30.14 26.22 -27.95
N SER A 57 30.59 24.97 -28.08
CA SER A 57 29.73 23.79 -27.97
C SER A 57 29.07 23.69 -26.59
N ALA A 58 29.86 23.84 -25.52
CA ALA A 58 29.36 23.73 -24.15
C ALA A 58 28.36 24.86 -23.82
N ILE A 59 28.61 26.09 -24.30
CA ILE A 59 27.67 27.22 -24.16
C ILE A 59 26.36 26.94 -24.90
N ASN A 60 26.43 26.40 -26.12
CA ASN A 60 25.24 26.08 -26.90
C ASN A 60 24.41 24.97 -26.26
N GLU A 61 25.05 23.95 -25.70
CA GLU A 61 24.39 22.85 -24.99
C GLU A 61 23.70 23.37 -23.72
N LEU A 62 24.38 24.21 -22.93
CA LEU A 62 23.78 24.88 -21.77
C LEU A 62 22.52 25.68 -22.16
N TYR A 63 22.56 26.40 -23.28
CA TYR A 63 21.39 27.14 -23.75
C TYR A 63 20.27 26.20 -24.21
N ALA A 64 20.59 25.13 -24.94
CA ALA A 64 19.61 24.16 -25.41
C ALA A 64 18.86 23.47 -24.26
N ASP A 65 19.59 23.07 -23.22
CA ASP A 65 19.03 22.31 -22.11
C ASP A 65 18.32 23.20 -21.08
N ARG A 66 18.90 24.37 -20.78
CA ARG A 66 18.51 25.18 -19.61
C ARG A 66 18.07 26.58 -19.97
N HIS A 67 18.20 26.99 -21.23
CA HIS A 67 17.93 28.35 -21.70
C HIS A 67 18.77 29.41 -20.96
N ILE A 68 19.94 29.01 -20.45
CA ILE A 68 20.92 29.88 -19.79
C ILE A 68 21.95 30.33 -20.83
N ARG A 69 22.22 31.64 -20.92
CA ARG A 69 23.21 32.18 -21.85
C ARG A 69 24.50 32.50 -21.12
N LEU A 70 25.54 31.72 -21.34
CA LEU A 70 26.86 31.99 -20.77
C LEU A 70 27.71 32.84 -21.73
N TRP A 71 28.20 33.97 -21.23
CA TRP A 71 29.11 34.88 -21.90
C TRP A 71 30.51 34.72 -21.32
N VAL A 72 31.50 34.55 -22.17
CA VAL A 72 32.90 34.31 -21.78
C VAL A 72 33.79 35.35 -22.43
N VAL A 73 34.61 36.03 -21.62
CA VAL A 73 35.55 37.05 -22.09
C VAL A 73 36.94 36.88 -21.50
N TYR A 74 37.95 36.92 -22.37
CA TYR A 74 39.37 36.88 -22.00
C TYR A 74 40.04 38.21 -22.35
N VAL A 75 40.65 38.83 -21.33
CA VAL A 75 41.38 40.11 -21.41
C VAL A 75 42.73 39.96 -20.73
N ASP A 76 43.68 40.84 -21.01
CA ASP A 76 44.98 40.80 -20.34
C ASP A 76 44.85 41.22 -18.86
N ASN A 77 44.12 42.30 -18.60
CA ASN A 77 43.89 42.85 -17.27
C ASN A 77 42.60 43.70 -17.23
N PHE A 78 42.15 44.05 -16.02
CA PHE A 78 40.88 44.75 -15.77
C PHE A 78 41.02 46.28 -15.60
N SER A 79 42.03 46.92 -16.18
CA SER A 79 42.19 48.40 -16.11
C SER A 79 42.23 48.99 -14.70
N GLY A 80 42.90 48.29 -13.78
CA GLY A 80 43.02 48.73 -12.38
C GLY A 80 41.74 48.57 -11.55
N GLN A 81 40.68 47.99 -12.12
CA GLN A 81 39.45 47.65 -11.40
C GLN A 81 39.53 46.26 -10.78
N SER A 82 38.75 46.02 -9.73
CA SER A 82 38.53 44.66 -9.24
C SER A 82 37.77 43.85 -10.28
N ALA A 83 38.02 42.54 -10.33
CA ALA A 83 37.34 41.62 -11.25
C ALA A 83 35.81 41.74 -11.13
N MET A 84 35.30 41.87 -9.90
CA MET A 84 33.86 42.05 -9.63
C MET A 84 33.30 43.32 -10.26
N ASN A 85 33.96 44.47 -10.06
CA ASN A 85 33.48 45.76 -10.58
C ASN A 85 33.57 45.82 -12.11
N TRP A 86 34.65 45.27 -12.67
CA TRP A 86 34.83 45.17 -14.11
C TRP A 86 33.74 44.28 -14.74
N GLY A 87 33.48 43.10 -14.14
CA GLY A 87 32.44 42.18 -14.59
C GLY A 87 31.05 42.80 -14.54
N GLN A 88 30.68 43.46 -13.44
CA GLN A 88 29.38 44.13 -13.31
C GLN A 88 29.20 45.26 -14.31
N SER A 89 30.26 46.03 -14.59
CA SER A 89 30.23 47.11 -15.58
C SER A 89 30.02 46.54 -16.98
N THR A 90 30.77 45.49 -17.34
CA THR A 90 30.62 44.76 -18.62
C THR A 90 29.24 44.12 -18.76
N PHE A 91 28.70 43.54 -17.70
CA PHE A 91 27.36 42.94 -17.65
C PHE A 91 26.28 43.99 -17.98
N ARG A 92 26.40 45.20 -17.41
CA ARG A 92 25.47 46.32 -17.68
C ARG A 92 25.66 46.91 -19.07
N SER A 93 26.90 47.17 -19.51
CA SER A 93 27.20 47.72 -20.84
C SER A 93 26.80 46.78 -21.98
N SER A 94 26.76 45.48 -21.70
CA SER A 94 26.30 44.45 -22.65
C SER A 94 24.80 44.15 -22.53
N GLU A 95 24.07 44.85 -21.65
CA GLU A 95 22.63 44.68 -21.43
C GLU A 95 22.23 43.22 -21.14
N LEU A 96 23.07 42.51 -20.38
CA LEU A 96 22.82 41.11 -20.02
C LEU A 96 21.63 40.99 -19.07
N GLY A 97 20.77 40.02 -19.35
CA GLY A 97 19.50 39.79 -18.66
C GLY A 97 19.59 38.82 -17.47
N SER A 98 18.43 38.51 -16.91
CA SER A 98 18.24 37.66 -15.72
C SER A 98 18.64 36.18 -15.90
N TYR A 99 18.86 35.74 -17.13
CA TYR A 99 19.24 34.36 -17.49
C TYR A 99 20.66 34.29 -18.08
N ASP A 100 21.41 35.39 -17.99
CA ASP A 100 22.71 35.53 -18.60
C ASP A 100 23.79 35.42 -17.54
N ALA A 101 24.73 34.49 -17.72
CA ALA A 101 25.90 34.34 -16.88
C ALA A 101 27.12 34.97 -17.57
N LEU A 102 28.06 35.50 -16.80
CA LEU A 102 29.31 36.08 -17.30
C LEU A 102 30.51 35.42 -16.62
N LEU A 103 31.42 34.87 -17.41
CA LEU A 103 32.76 34.49 -16.99
C LEU A 103 33.77 35.45 -17.64
N ALA A 104 34.42 36.29 -16.82
CA ALA A 104 35.47 37.18 -17.29
C ALA A 104 36.81 36.81 -16.66
N VAL A 105 37.83 36.62 -17.49
CA VAL A 105 39.16 36.15 -17.08
C VAL A 105 40.22 37.14 -17.53
N ALA A 106 40.98 37.66 -16.56
CA ALA A 106 42.18 38.45 -16.79
C ALA A 106 43.42 37.54 -16.70
N THR A 107 44.02 37.27 -17.86
CA THR A 107 45.06 36.25 -18.03
C THR A 107 46.40 36.68 -17.41
N VAL A 108 46.82 37.93 -17.63
CA VAL A 108 48.07 38.49 -17.08
C VAL A 108 47.91 38.82 -15.60
N ALA A 109 46.77 39.43 -15.22
CA ALA A 109 46.49 39.79 -13.82
C ALA A 109 46.11 38.57 -12.94
N ARG A 110 45.95 37.37 -13.53
CA ARG A 110 45.53 36.12 -12.87
C ARG A 110 44.32 36.30 -11.96
N SER A 111 43.35 37.08 -12.42
CA SER A 111 42.11 37.35 -11.69
C SER A 111 40.92 37.05 -12.59
N TYR A 112 39.80 36.67 -12.00
CA TYR A 112 38.60 36.34 -12.76
C TYR A 112 37.35 36.71 -11.95
N VAL A 113 36.22 36.76 -12.63
CA VAL A 113 34.90 36.90 -12.03
C VAL A 113 33.93 35.98 -12.76
N PHE A 114 33.06 35.33 -11.98
CA PHE A 114 31.95 34.53 -12.49
C PHE A 114 30.65 35.08 -11.88
N LEU A 115 29.81 35.68 -12.74
CA LEU A 115 28.55 36.28 -12.35
C LEU A 115 27.41 35.41 -12.87
N VAL A 116 26.55 34.96 -11.96
CA VAL A 116 25.33 34.22 -12.27
C VAL A 116 24.18 34.89 -11.50
N PRO A 117 23.16 35.46 -12.18
CA PRO A 117 22.01 36.03 -11.51
C PRO A 117 21.24 34.99 -10.68
N SER A 118 20.73 35.38 -9.51
CA SER A 118 19.90 34.51 -8.65
C SER A 118 18.52 34.16 -9.24
N THR A 119 18.16 34.83 -10.34
CA THR A 119 16.95 34.59 -11.12
C THR A 119 17.05 33.37 -12.04
N VAL A 120 18.25 32.79 -12.19
CA VAL A 120 18.43 31.56 -12.98
C VAL A 120 17.78 30.38 -12.24
N PRO A 121 16.80 29.69 -12.84
CA PRO A 121 16.07 28.60 -12.19
C PRO A 121 16.99 27.41 -11.96
N ASP A 122 16.80 26.75 -10.81
CA ASP A 122 17.50 25.53 -10.41
C ASP A 122 19.03 25.66 -10.33
N VAL A 123 19.53 26.89 -10.16
CA VAL A 123 20.94 27.19 -9.87
C VAL A 123 21.02 27.97 -8.55
N SER A 124 21.47 27.29 -7.49
CA SER A 124 21.64 27.91 -6.17
C SER A 124 23.00 28.60 -6.01
N ALA A 125 23.07 29.60 -5.11
CA ALA A 125 24.33 30.29 -4.80
C ALA A 125 25.43 29.33 -4.31
N GLY A 126 25.06 28.26 -3.58
CA GLY A 126 25.99 27.22 -3.15
C GLY A 126 26.58 26.43 -4.33
N GLN A 127 25.75 26.05 -5.31
CA GLN A 127 26.23 25.38 -6.52
C GLN A 127 27.18 26.26 -7.35
N VAL A 128 26.88 27.56 -7.45
CA VAL A 128 27.76 28.52 -8.16
C VAL A 128 29.12 28.63 -7.45
N GLU A 129 29.13 28.70 -6.13
CA GLU A 129 30.37 28.78 -5.34
C GLU A 129 31.17 27.46 -5.40
N ASP A 130 30.50 26.31 -5.35
CA ASP A 130 31.15 24.99 -5.52
C ASP A 130 31.75 24.85 -6.91
N LEU A 131 31.02 25.29 -7.95
CA LEU A 131 31.50 25.30 -9.33
C LEU A 131 32.74 26.18 -9.47
N ARG A 132 32.69 27.38 -8.89
CA ARG A 132 33.79 28.34 -8.86
C ARG A 132 35.05 27.74 -8.22
N ARG A 133 34.93 27.18 -7.02
CA ARG A 133 36.09 26.67 -6.26
C ARG A 133 36.66 25.36 -6.79
N ASN A 134 35.79 24.45 -7.23
CA ASN A 134 36.19 23.06 -7.47
C ASN A 134 36.39 22.71 -8.95
N GLN A 135 35.89 23.53 -9.89
CA GLN A 135 36.04 23.24 -11.32
C GLN A 135 36.67 24.41 -12.08
N ILE A 136 36.18 25.64 -11.89
CA ILE A 136 36.69 26.82 -12.62
C ILE A 136 38.10 27.20 -12.12
N GLU A 137 38.27 27.41 -10.81
CA GLU A 137 39.54 27.86 -10.24
C GLU A 137 40.72 26.89 -10.48
N PRO A 138 40.55 25.55 -10.37
CA PRO A 138 41.62 24.61 -10.72
C PRO A 138 42.05 24.68 -12.19
N ALA A 139 41.11 24.79 -13.13
CA ALA A 139 41.41 24.91 -14.56
C ALA A 139 42.20 26.21 -14.85
N LEU A 140 41.73 27.34 -14.30
CA LEU A 140 42.44 28.62 -14.41
C LEU A 140 43.85 28.58 -13.82
N ARG A 141 44.05 27.88 -12.68
CA ARG A 141 45.38 27.71 -12.06
C ARG A 141 46.33 26.88 -12.92
N SER A 142 45.81 25.90 -13.65
CA SER A 142 46.60 25.08 -14.58
C SER A 142 46.91 25.77 -15.92
N GLY A 143 46.36 26.98 -16.15
CA GLY A 143 46.50 27.69 -17.42
C GLY A 143 45.53 27.21 -18.50
N ASP A 144 44.56 26.37 -18.14
CA ASP A 144 43.53 25.84 -19.03
C ASP A 144 42.33 26.81 -19.08
N TRP A 145 42.48 27.83 -19.93
CA TRP A 145 41.50 28.90 -20.09
C TRP A 145 40.21 28.41 -20.75
N GLY A 146 40.33 27.52 -21.74
CA GLY A 146 39.21 26.89 -22.43
C GLY A 146 38.44 25.96 -21.51
N GLY A 147 39.15 25.07 -20.80
CA GLY A 147 38.56 24.13 -19.86
C GLY A 147 37.85 24.83 -18.69
N ALA A 148 38.31 26.00 -18.24
CA ALA A 148 37.61 26.78 -17.24
C ALA A 148 36.21 27.26 -17.71
N ALA A 149 36.10 27.66 -18.98
CA ALA A 149 34.82 28.08 -19.56
C ALA A 149 33.90 26.89 -19.86
N VAL A 150 34.45 25.78 -20.34
CA VAL A 150 33.70 24.52 -20.50
C VAL A 150 33.18 24.01 -19.15
N ALA A 151 34.02 24.05 -18.11
CA ALA A 151 33.63 23.68 -16.76
C ALA A 151 32.50 24.58 -16.24
N ALA A 152 32.57 25.89 -16.47
CA ALA A 152 31.51 26.82 -16.11
C ALA A 152 30.19 26.48 -16.82
N ALA A 153 30.22 26.22 -18.12
CA ALA A 153 29.04 25.85 -18.90
C ALA A 153 28.41 24.53 -18.42
N ASN A 154 29.22 23.47 -18.34
CA ASN A 154 28.78 22.13 -17.91
C ASN A 154 28.29 22.13 -16.46
N GLY A 155 28.94 22.92 -15.60
CA GLY A 155 28.55 23.08 -14.21
C GLY A 155 27.17 23.70 -14.04
N LEU A 156 26.86 24.74 -14.82
CA LEU A 156 25.52 25.33 -14.87
C LEU A 156 24.49 24.39 -15.51
N ASN A 157 24.93 23.50 -16.40
CA ASN A 157 24.02 22.57 -17.07
C ASN A 157 23.54 21.42 -16.16
N LYS A 158 24.31 21.05 -15.12
CA LYS A 158 23.95 19.97 -14.19
C LYS A 158 22.60 20.21 -13.51
N SER A 159 21.68 19.25 -13.66
CA SER A 159 20.43 19.24 -12.89
C SER A 159 20.71 18.99 -11.40
N PRO A 160 19.94 19.60 -10.47
CA PRO A 160 20.07 19.29 -9.05
C PRO A 160 19.80 17.80 -8.80
N SER A 161 20.69 17.13 -8.06
CA SER A 161 20.59 15.70 -7.79
C SER A 161 19.33 15.37 -6.97
N SER A 162 18.37 14.66 -7.59
CA SER A 162 17.08 14.29 -7.00
C SER A 162 17.12 13.04 -6.11
N SER A 163 18.31 12.46 -5.88
CA SER A 163 18.52 11.18 -5.20
C SER A 163 17.90 11.10 -3.79
N GLY A 164 17.89 12.21 -3.04
CA GLY A 164 17.26 12.25 -1.71
C GLY A 164 15.73 12.17 -1.74
N LYS A 165 15.10 12.69 -2.80
CA LYS A 165 13.64 12.59 -2.93
C LYS A 165 13.25 11.14 -3.16
N VAL A 166 13.86 10.47 -4.15
CA VAL A 166 13.57 9.07 -4.57
C VAL A 166 13.66 8.06 -3.41
N ILE A 167 14.64 8.17 -2.53
CA ILE A 167 14.74 7.25 -1.38
C ILE A 167 13.54 7.40 -0.43
N LEU A 168 13.06 8.63 -0.25
CA LEU A 168 11.96 8.95 0.67
C LEU A 168 10.62 8.36 0.20
N LEU A 169 10.29 8.43 -1.09
CA LEU A 169 9.06 7.82 -1.61
C LEU A 169 9.10 6.30 -1.69
N VAL A 170 10.28 5.69 -1.89
CA VAL A 170 10.41 4.23 -1.78
C VAL A 170 10.18 3.78 -0.35
N ALA A 171 10.80 4.44 0.64
CA ALA A 171 10.60 4.14 2.05
C ALA A 171 9.13 4.29 2.46
N LEU A 172 8.47 5.38 2.02
CA LEU A 172 7.05 5.59 2.27
C LEU A 172 6.18 4.50 1.65
N GLY A 173 6.48 4.09 0.41
CA GLY A 173 5.76 3.00 -0.27
C GLY A 173 5.86 1.66 0.49
N VAL A 174 7.04 1.32 0.99
CA VAL A 174 7.26 0.10 1.81
C VAL A 174 6.43 0.14 3.09
N ILE A 175 6.40 1.28 3.78
CA ILE A 175 5.60 1.45 5.02
C ILE A 175 4.10 1.25 4.72
N VAL A 176 3.58 1.84 3.64
CA VAL A 176 2.18 1.68 3.25
C VAL A 176 1.85 0.21 2.98
N VAL A 177 2.70 -0.49 2.23
CA VAL A 177 2.51 -1.93 1.95
C VAL A 177 2.53 -2.76 3.23
N ALA A 178 3.47 -2.49 4.15
CA ALA A 178 3.55 -3.19 5.44
C ALA A 178 2.29 -2.99 6.28
N VAL A 179 1.74 -1.77 6.34
CA VAL A 179 0.50 -1.46 7.05
C VAL A 179 -0.69 -2.20 6.42
N VAL A 180 -0.79 -2.23 5.09
CA VAL A 180 -1.85 -2.97 4.40
C VAL A 180 -1.79 -4.47 4.71
N ILE A 181 -0.59 -5.07 4.62
CA ILE A 181 -0.39 -6.49 4.95
C ILE A 181 -0.78 -6.77 6.41
N LEU A 182 -0.35 -5.92 7.35
CA LEU A 182 -0.69 -6.04 8.77
C LEU A 182 -2.21 -6.01 8.98
N LEU A 183 -2.92 -5.06 8.37
CA LEU A 183 -4.38 -4.94 8.48
C LEU A 183 -5.10 -6.17 7.91
N VAL A 184 -4.64 -6.69 6.76
CA VAL A 184 -5.20 -7.92 6.16
C VAL A 184 -5.00 -9.12 7.07
N VAL A 185 -3.79 -9.32 7.61
CA VAL A 185 -3.50 -10.43 8.53
C VAL A 185 -4.30 -10.31 9.82
N MET A 186 -4.41 -9.12 10.40
CA MET A 186 -5.22 -8.88 11.60
C MET A 186 -6.70 -9.18 11.34
N ARG A 187 -7.25 -8.71 10.22
CA ARG A 187 -8.64 -9.00 9.81
C ARG A 187 -8.86 -10.50 9.60
N TYR A 188 -7.93 -11.19 8.94
CA TYR A 188 -8.01 -12.64 8.72
C TYR A 188 -7.98 -13.43 10.03
N ARG A 189 -7.05 -13.10 10.93
CA ARG A 189 -6.96 -13.76 12.26
C ARG A 189 -8.17 -13.46 13.13
N ALA A 190 -8.70 -12.24 13.09
CA ALA A 190 -9.91 -11.88 13.82
C ALA A 190 -11.14 -12.66 13.31
N ARG A 191 -11.30 -12.78 11.99
CA ARG A 191 -12.36 -13.61 11.39
C ARG A 191 -12.27 -15.06 11.81
N ARG A 192 -11.06 -15.63 11.81
CA ARG A 192 -10.83 -17.03 12.21
C ARG A 192 -11.20 -17.26 13.68
N ARG A 193 -10.75 -16.37 14.57
CA ARG A 193 -11.10 -16.41 16.01
C ARG A 193 -12.61 -16.30 16.26
N ARG A 194 -13.31 -15.46 15.51
CA ARG A 194 -14.77 -15.33 15.60
C ARG A 194 -15.48 -16.61 15.17
N ALA A 195 -15.04 -17.24 14.08
CA ALA A 195 -15.60 -18.51 13.63
C ALA A 195 -15.39 -19.62 14.67
N ASP A 196 -14.20 -19.71 15.26
CA ASP A 196 -13.89 -20.69 16.31
C ASP A 196 -14.74 -20.45 17.57
N ALA A 197 -14.93 -19.19 17.97
CA ALA A 197 -15.77 -18.82 19.12
C ALA A 197 -17.25 -19.11 18.88
N LEU A 198 -17.77 -18.87 17.66
CA LEU A 198 -19.14 -19.22 17.30
C LEU A 198 -19.35 -20.73 17.26
N ALA A 199 -18.39 -21.48 16.73
CA ALA A 199 -18.43 -22.95 16.75
C ALA A 199 -18.41 -23.51 18.18
N ALA A 200 -17.68 -22.87 19.10
CA ALA A 200 -17.72 -23.21 20.53
C ALA A 200 -19.08 -22.85 21.16
N ALA A 201 -19.64 -21.68 20.86
CA ALA A 201 -20.93 -21.24 21.37
C ALA A 201 -22.10 -22.14 20.92
N ARG A 202 -22.05 -22.70 19.70
CA ARG A 202 -23.04 -23.69 19.22
C ARG A 202 -23.05 -25.00 20.02
N ARG A 203 -21.98 -25.31 20.76
CA ARG A 203 -21.93 -26.52 21.62
C ARG A 203 -22.51 -26.29 23.01
N VAL A 204 -22.79 -25.03 23.37
CA VAL A 204 -23.40 -24.67 24.64
C VAL A 204 -24.90 -24.93 24.55
N ASP A 205 -25.52 -25.47 25.60
CA ASP A 205 -26.97 -25.63 25.65
C ASP A 205 -27.66 -24.26 25.53
N PRO A 206 -28.42 -24.01 24.45
CA PRO A 206 -29.04 -22.71 24.20
C PRO A 206 -30.21 -22.38 25.15
N THR A 207 -30.66 -23.30 26.01
CA THR A 207 -31.60 -22.95 27.10
C THR A 207 -30.91 -22.55 28.40
N ASP A 208 -29.62 -22.82 28.58
CA ASP A 208 -28.92 -22.44 29.79
C ASP A 208 -28.46 -20.97 29.72
N GLN A 209 -29.23 -20.10 30.35
CA GLN A 209 -28.93 -18.66 30.43
C GLN A 209 -27.58 -18.37 31.09
N ARG A 210 -27.13 -19.19 32.05
CA ARG A 210 -25.83 -18.98 32.72
C ARG A 210 -24.67 -19.30 31.78
N ALA A 211 -24.82 -20.35 30.98
CA ALA A 211 -23.81 -20.71 29.99
C ALA A 211 -23.75 -19.66 28.86
N LEU A 212 -24.89 -19.11 28.45
CA LEU A 212 -24.96 -18.01 27.48
C LEU A 212 -24.34 -16.70 28.00
N ALA A 213 -24.36 -16.44 29.32
CA ALA A 213 -23.77 -15.23 29.90
C ALA A 213 -22.24 -15.14 29.71
N ALA A 214 -21.57 -16.29 29.53
CA ALA A 214 -20.13 -16.34 29.26
C ALA A 214 -19.76 -16.05 27.79
N VAL A 215 -20.73 -16.03 26.88
CA VAL A 215 -20.51 -15.83 25.45
C VAL A 215 -20.35 -14.33 25.14
N PRO A 216 -19.34 -13.93 24.33
CA PRO A 216 -19.19 -12.55 23.88
C PRO A 216 -20.41 -12.04 23.11
N LEU A 217 -20.73 -10.74 23.24
CA LEU A 217 -21.95 -10.13 22.66
C LEU A 217 -22.06 -10.30 21.13
N ASP A 218 -20.96 -10.16 20.41
CA ASP A 218 -20.92 -10.33 18.95
C ASP A 218 -21.20 -11.78 18.54
N ILE A 219 -20.66 -12.73 19.29
CA ILE A 219 -20.92 -14.17 19.06
C ILE A 219 -22.35 -14.54 19.44
N LEU A 220 -22.91 -13.93 20.49
CA LEU A 220 -24.30 -14.11 20.90
C LEU A 220 -25.28 -13.58 19.85
N ASP A 221 -24.92 -12.48 19.16
CA ASP A 221 -25.67 -11.96 18.02
C ASP A 221 -25.70 -12.97 16.86
N ASP A 222 -24.53 -13.46 16.45
CA ASP A 222 -24.40 -14.46 15.39
C ASP A 222 -25.15 -15.76 15.74
N LEU A 223 -25.07 -16.21 17.00
CA LEU A 223 -25.77 -17.38 17.49
C LEU A 223 -27.28 -17.21 17.38
N SER A 224 -27.83 -16.08 17.84
CA SER A 224 -29.28 -15.84 17.77
C SER A 224 -29.78 -15.77 16.33
N ARG A 225 -29.03 -15.17 15.39
CA ARG A 225 -29.36 -15.20 13.94
C ARG A 225 -29.45 -16.64 13.44
N SER A 226 -28.47 -17.48 13.81
CA SER A 226 -28.45 -18.89 13.38
C SER A 226 -29.61 -19.70 13.97
N MET A 227 -29.97 -19.47 15.23
CA MET A 227 -31.10 -20.15 15.88
C MET A 227 -32.44 -19.78 15.27
N VAL A 228 -32.66 -18.49 14.96
CA VAL A 228 -33.89 -18.05 14.30
C VAL A 228 -34.06 -18.72 12.93
N VAL A 229 -32.97 -18.83 12.15
CA VAL A 229 -33.00 -19.53 10.85
C VAL A 229 -33.27 -21.03 11.03
N ALA A 230 -32.71 -21.67 12.07
CA ALA A 230 -32.97 -23.07 12.35
C ALA A 230 -34.46 -23.31 12.66
N VAL A 231 -35.04 -22.50 13.55
CA VAL A 231 -36.46 -22.60 13.92
C VAL A 231 -37.37 -22.25 12.75
N ASP A 232 -37.03 -21.27 11.91
CA ASP A 232 -37.82 -20.94 10.71
C ASP A 232 -37.90 -22.13 9.75
N ASN A 233 -36.76 -22.80 9.51
CA ASN A 233 -36.73 -24.01 8.70
C ASN A 233 -37.52 -25.15 9.36
N ALA A 234 -37.36 -25.35 10.67
CA ALA A 234 -38.11 -26.36 11.42
C ALA A 234 -39.61 -26.11 11.34
N VAL A 235 -40.08 -24.88 11.59
CA VAL A 235 -41.50 -24.49 11.50
C VAL A 235 -42.06 -24.73 10.11
N ARG A 236 -41.31 -24.42 9.04
CA ARG A 236 -41.76 -24.67 7.67
C ARG A 236 -41.92 -26.16 7.41
N THR A 237 -40.95 -26.98 7.82
CA THR A 237 -41.01 -28.44 7.66
C THR A 237 -42.14 -29.02 8.50
N SER A 238 -42.18 -28.74 9.80
CA SER A 238 -43.20 -29.23 10.73
C SER A 238 -44.62 -28.76 10.37
N SER A 239 -44.79 -27.57 9.78
CA SER A 239 -46.11 -27.12 9.30
C SER A 239 -46.61 -27.96 8.13
N ASN A 240 -45.72 -28.36 7.21
CA ASN A 240 -46.08 -29.23 6.10
C ASN A 240 -46.40 -30.64 6.60
N GLU A 241 -45.63 -31.16 7.55
CA GLU A 241 -45.87 -32.47 8.16
C GLU A 241 -47.15 -32.49 9.00
N LEU A 242 -47.45 -31.41 9.73
CA LEU A 242 -48.68 -31.27 10.49
C LEU A 242 -49.91 -31.33 9.58
N ALA A 243 -49.87 -30.68 8.42
CA ALA A 243 -50.98 -30.72 7.46
C ALA A 243 -51.27 -32.15 6.98
N LEU A 244 -50.22 -32.93 6.71
CA LEU A 244 -50.34 -34.35 6.38
C LEU A 244 -50.85 -35.18 7.57
N ALA A 245 -50.31 -34.95 8.76
CA ALA A 245 -50.70 -35.68 9.96
C ALA A 245 -52.18 -35.43 10.34
N ILE A 246 -52.70 -34.23 10.09
CA ILE A 246 -54.13 -33.93 10.30
C ILE A 246 -55.01 -34.74 9.35
N ASP A 247 -54.58 -34.93 8.09
CA ASP A 247 -55.30 -35.74 7.10
C ASP A 247 -55.32 -37.23 7.50
N GLU A 248 -54.19 -37.75 7.98
CA GLU A 248 -54.04 -39.17 8.35
C GLU A 248 -54.66 -39.54 9.71
N PHE A 249 -54.49 -38.68 10.73
CA PHE A 249 -54.81 -39.01 12.13
C PHE A 249 -55.94 -38.17 12.73
N GLY A 250 -56.40 -37.14 12.03
CA GLY A 250 -57.44 -36.22 12.49
C GLY A 250 -56.94 -35.17 13.49
N GLN A 251 -57.71 -34.09 13.64
CA GLN A 251 -57.31 -32.90 14.43
C GLN A 251 -57.13 -33.17 15.94
N GLU A 252 -57.91 -34.08 16.52
CA GLU A 252 -57.88 -34.32 17.97
C GLU A 252 -56.56 -34.98 18.39
N ARG A 253 -56.06 -35.93 17.59
CA ARG A 253 -54.80 -36.64 17.84
C ARG A 253 -53.57 -35.77 17.55
N THR A 254 -53.69 -34.80 16.64
CA THR A 254 -52.60 -33.87 16.29
C THR A 254 -52.57 -32.60 17.13
N ALA A 255 -53.52 -32.39 18.05
CA ALA A 255 -53.59 -31.20 18.90
C ALA A 255 -52.29 -30.83 19.64
N PRO A 256 -51.47 -31.78 20.15
CA PRO A 256 -50.16 -31.45 20.73
C PRO A 256 -49.17 -30.87 19.72
N PHE A 257 -49.11 -31.44 18.51
CA PHE A 257 -48.19 -30.96 17.46
C PHE A 257 -48.65 -29.63 16.87
N THR A 258 -49.96 -29.43 16.70
CA THR A 258 -50.53 -28.12 16.34
C THR A 258 -50.10 -27.04 17.32
N ARG A 259 -50.21 -27.32 18.64
CA ARG A 259 -49.77 -26.37 19.67
C ARG A 259 -48.26 -26.08 19.61
N ALA A 260 -47.43 -27.09 19.39
CA ALA A 260 -45.99 -26.91 19.25
C ALA A 260 -45.63 -26.04 18.03
N VAL A 261 -46.28 -26.26 16.88
CA VAL A 261 -46.11 -25.44 15.68
C VAL A 261 -46.56 -24.00 15.91
N ASP A 262 -47.69 -23.78 16.58
CA ASP A 262 -48.18 -22.44 16.90
C ASP A 262 -47.27 -21.70 17.91
N ASN A 263 -46.77 -22.41 18.92
CA ASN A 263 -45.78 -21.88 19.86
C ASN A 263 -44.49 -21.46 19.13
N ALA A 264 -44.01 -22.29 18.21
CA ALA A 264 -42.82 -21.99 17.43
C ALA A 264 -43.00 -20.80 16.47
N LYS A 265 -44.17 -20.67 15.84
CA LYS A 265 -44.54 -19.47 15.06
C LYS A 265 -44.55 -18.22 15.93
N ALA A 266 -45.10 -18.29 17.14
CA ALA A 266 -45.11 -17.18 18.08
C ALA A 266 -43.68 -16.80 18.52
N ALA A 267 -42.82 -17.78 18.82
CA ALA A 267 -41.42 -17.56 19.15
C ALA A 267 -40.65 -16.87 18.01
N LEU A 268 -40.87 -17.30 16.75
CA LEU A 268 -40.29 -16.64 15.58
C LEU A 268 -40.75 -15.19 15.43
N ALA A 269 -42.05 -14.93 15.57
CA ALA A 269 -42.59 -13.57 15.50
C ALA A 269 -41.97 -12.65 16.57
N GLN A 270 -41.79 -13.15 17.79
CA GLN A 270 -41.09 -12.44 18.85
C GLN A 270 -39.62 -12.19 18.50
N ALA A 271 -38.93 -13.19 17.96
CA ALA A 271 -37.54 -13.06 17.56
C ALA A 271 -37.32 -12.01 16.47
N PHE A 272 -38.22 -11.93 15.48
CA PHE A 272 -38.19 -10.88 14.46
C PHE A 272 -38.44 -9.49 15.03
N SER A 273 -39.38 -9.34 15.96
CA SER A 273 -39.64 -8.06 16.63
C SER A 273 -38.41 -7.58 17.41
N VAL A 274 -37.77 -8.47 18.18
CA VAL A 274 -36.53 -8.15 18.91
C VAL A 274 -35.40 -7.82 17.94
N ARG A 275 -35.31 -8.52 16.81
CA ARG A 275 -34.30 -8.23 15.78
C ARG A 275 -34.50 -6.87 15.13
N GLN A 276 -35.75 -6.50 14.83
CA GLN A 276 -36.07 -5.19 14.30
C GLN A 276 -35.70 -4.07 15.27
N GLN A 277 -35.88 -4.29 16.58
CA GLN A 277 -35.40 -3.37 17.62
C GLN A 277 -33.87 -3.28 17.63
N LEU A 278 -33.15 -4.41 17.59
CA LEU A 278 -31.68 -4.44 17.59
C LEU A 278 -31.03 -3.81 16.35
N ASP A 279 -31.73 -3.81 15.22
CA ASP A 279 -31.27 -3.23 13.95
C ASP A 279 -31.75 -1.78 13.77
N ASP A 280 -32.40 -1.17 14.76
CA ASP A 280 -32.86 0.22 14.71
C ASP A 280 -31.71 1.25 14.85
N SER A 281 -32.04 2.54 14.71
CA SER A 281 -31.05 3.63 14.75
C SER A 281 -30.63 4.02 16.18
N ALA A 282 -31.27 3.49 17.21
CA ALA A 282 -31.10 3.86 18.60
C ALA A 282 -30.39 2.72 19.38
N PRO A 283 -29.06 2.74 19.47
CA PRO A 283 -28.32 1.64 20.07
C PRO A 283 -28.65 1.47 21.55
N GLU A 284 -28.97 0.24 21.91
CA GLU A 284 -29.24 -0.20 23.27
C GLU A 284 -27.95 -0.34 24.08
N THR A 285 -28.09 -0.34 25.40
CA THR A 285 -26.95 -0.59 26.27
C THR A 285 -26.44 -2.03 26.10
N PRO A 286 -25.13 -2.29 26.33
CA PRO A 286 -24.58 -3.64 26.23
C PRO A 286 -25.28 -4.69 27.12
N ALA A 287 -25.85 -4.27 28.25
CA ALA A 287 -26.61 -5.14 29.14
C ALA A 287 -27.99 -5.49 28.56
N GLN A 288 -28.74 -4.48 28.08
CA GLN A 288 -30.04 -4.68 27.44
C GLN A 288 -29.92 -5.52 26.16
N ARG A 289 -28.92 -5.25 25.33
CA ARG A 289 -28.64 -6.04 24.13
C ARG A 289 -28.41 -7.51 24.45
N ARG A 290 -27.66 -7.81 25.52
CA ARG A 290 -27.46 -9.20 25.98
C ARG A 290 -28.79 -9.84 26.36
N GLU A 291 -29.60 -9.15 27.16
CA GLU A 291 -30.88 -9.67 27.62
C GLU A 291 -31.81 -10.01 26.44
N LEU A 292 -31.92 -9.10 25.47
CA LEU A 292 -32.71 -9.29 24.26
C LEU A 292 -32.22 -10.51 23.44
N LEU A 293 -30.91 -10.61 23.21
CA LEU A 293 -30.32 -11.73 22.48
C LEU A 293 -30.51 -13.08 23.20
N THR A 294 -30.28 -13.12 24.52
CA THR A 294 -30.51 -14.33 25.33
C THR A 294 -31.97 -14.75 25.29
N ARG A 295 -32.92 -13.79 25.38
CA ARG A 295 -34.36 -14.08 25.30
C ARG A 295 -34.72 -14.72 23.96
N VAL A 296 -34.22 -14.19 22.85
CA VAL A 296 -34.44 -14.75 21.51
C VAL A 296 -33.87 -16.17 21.41
N ILE A 297 -32.63 -16.38 21.86
CA ILE A 297 -31.97 -17.69 21.79
C ILE A 297 -32.75 -18.73 22.60
N VAL A 298 -33.09 -18.42 23.85
CA VAL A 298 -33.79 -19.36 24.75
C VAL A 298 -35.19 -19.67 24.22
N SER A 299 -35.93 -18.66 23.76
CA SER A 299 -37.28 -18.85 23.20
C SER A 299 -37.23 -19.72 21.94
N ALA A 300 -36.33 -19.42 20.99
CA ALA A 300 -36.14 -20.19 19.78
C ALA A 300 -35.72 -21.64 20.09
N ALA A 301 -34.75 -21.84 20.99
CA ALA A 301 -34.27 -23.16 21.39
C ALA A 301 -35.31 -24.01 22.13
N THR A 302 -36.22 -23.37 22.86
CA THR A 302 -37.31 -24.06 23.54
C THR A 302 -38.36 -24.52 22.53
N ALA A 303 -38.73 -23.65 21.59
CA ALA A 303 -39.65 -23.98 20.51
C ALA A 303 -39.11 -25.09 19.59
N ASP A 304 -37.83 -25.03 19.24
CA ASP A 304 -37.14 -26.05 18.44
C ASP A 304 -37.22 -27.43 19.11
N ARG A 305 -36.90 -27.51 20.41
CA ARG A 305 -37.00 -28.75 21.18
C ARG A 305 -38.42 -29.27 21.30
N GLU A 306 -39.40 -28.39 21.44
CA GLU A 306 -40.81 -28.79 21.51
C GLU A 306 -41.25 -29.40 20.17
N LEU A 307 -40.87 -28.79 19.04
CA LEU A 307 -41.13 -29.32 17.70
C LEU A 307 -40.46 -30.68 17.48
N GLU A 308 -39.19 -30.83 17.85
CA GLU A 308 -38.46 -32.09 17.70
C GLU A 308 -39.10 -33.21 18.53
N ALA A 309 -39.45 -32.92 19.79
CA ALA A 309 -40.10 -33.89 20.67
C ALA A 309 -41.48 -34.33 20.13
N GLN A 310 -42.24 -33.42 19.52
CA GLN A 310 -43.51 -33.80 18.88
C GLN A 310 -43.28 -34.59 17.60
N THR A 311 -42.29 -34.23 16.79
CA THR A 311 -41.93 -34.95 15.57
C THR A 311 -41.55 -36.40 15.91
N GLU A 312 -40.69 -36.61 16.91
CA GLU A 312 -40.31 -37.94 17.40
C GLU A 312 -41.52 -38.75 17.89
N ALA A 313 -42.43 -38.12 18.65
CA ALA A 313 -43.66 -38.79 19.10
C ALA A 313 -44.56 -39.21 17.92
N PHE A 314 -44.62 -38.40 16.85
CA PHE A 314 -45.35 -38.74 15.63
C PHE A 314 -44.69 -39.87 14.85
N GLU A 315 -43.37 -39.88 14.75
CA GLU A 315 -42.65 -40.99 14.13
C GLU A 315 -42.92 -42.31 14.84
N GLN A 316 -42.99 -42.32 16.18
CA GLN A 316 -43.35 -43.51 16.96
C GLN A 316 -44.78 -43.98 16.67
N LEU A 317 -45.75 -43.06 16.53
CA LEU A 317 -47.12 -43.42 16.14
C LEU A 317 -47.19 -44.00 14.74
N ARG A 318 -46.44 -43.42 13.80
CA ARG A 318 -46.36 -43.91 12.42
C ARG A 318 -45.69 -45.29 12.36
N ASP A 319 -44.62 -45.51 13.13
CA ASP A 319 -43.96 -46.82 13.25
C ASP A 319 -44.93 -47.90 13.73
N LEU A 320 -45.76 -47.59 14.72
CA LEU A 320 -46.79 -48.50 15.22
C LEU A 320 -47.83 -48.87 14.16
N VAL A 321 -48.24 -47.92 13.30
CA VAL A 321 -49.20 -48.18 12.23
C VAL A 321 -48.58 -48.98 11.09
N ILE A 322 -47.38 -48.60 10.64
CA ILE A 322 -46.68 -49.26 9.54
C ILE A 322 -46.32 -50.72 9.92
N ASN A 323 -45.86 -50.95 11.16
CA ASN A 323 -45.47 -52.26 11.65
C ASN A 323 -46.61 -53.03 12.36
N ALA A 324 -47.85 -52.53 12.34
CA ALA A 324 -48.97 -53.22 12.97
C ALA A 324 -49.16 -54.68 12.48
N PRO A 325 -49.10 -54.99 11.17
CA PRO A 325 -49.33 -56.35 10.69
C PRO A 325 -48.27 -57.33 11.21
N SER A 326 -46.99 -56.97 11.10
CA SER A 326 -45.88 -57.82 11.56
C SER A 326 -45.86 -57.99 13.07
N ARG A 327 -46.27 -56.96 13.84
CA ARG A 327 -46.43 -57.07 15.30
C ARG A 327 -47.60 -57.98 15.69
N LEU A 328 -48.72 -57.96 14.94
CA LEU A 328 -49.86 -58.86 15.15
C LEU A 328 -49.50 -60.32 14.83
N ASP A 329 -48.75 -60.56 13.75
CA ASP A 329 -48.26 -61.90 13.41
C ASP A 329 -47.36 -62.47 14.51
N MET A 330 -46.46 -61.64 15.04
CA MET A 330 -45.58 -62.02 16.16
C MET A 330 -46.35 -62.33 17.43
N LEU A 331 -47.33 -61.49 17.80
CA LEU A 331 -48.22 -61.74 18.94
C LEU A 331 -49.02 -63.03 18.76
N THR A 332 -49.47 -63.33 17.54
CA THR A 332 -50.19 -64.56 17.22
C THR A 332 -49.28 -65.78 17.36
N GLN A 333 -48.04 -65.72 16.86
CA GLN A 333 -47.05 -66.77 17.05
C GLN A 333 -46.74 -67.01 18.53
N GLN A 334 -46.55 -65.94 19.32
CA GLN A 334 -46.32 -66.03 20.76
C GLN A 334 -47.52 -66.64 21.50
N TYR A 335 -48.74 -66.30 21.10
CA TYR A 335 -49.96 -66.89 21.67
C TYR A 335 -50.07 -68.39 21.36
N VAL A 336 -49.77 -68.80 20.12
CA VAL A 336 -49.75 -70.23 19.74
C VAL A 336 -48.67 -70.98 20.52
N GLU A 337 -47.47 -70.40 20.67
CA GLU A 337 -46.40 -70.99 21.48
C GLU A 337 -46.79 -71.11 22.96
N LEU A 338 -47.40 -70.08 23.57
CA LEU A 338 -47.87 -70.14 24.95
C LEU A 338 -48.97 -71.21 25.11
N THR A 339 -49.92 -71.27 24.19
CA THR A 339 -51.04 -72.23 24.26
C THR A 339 -50.55 -73.67 24.11
N THR A 340 -49.60 -73.91 23.20
CA THR A 340 -48.96 -75.23 23.03
C THR A 340 -48.10 -75.63 24.22
N ARG A 341 -47.51 -74.68 24.96
CA ARG A 341 -46.81 -74.95 26.24
C ARG A 341 -47.74 -75.17 27.43
N MET A 342 -48.95 -74.60 27.43
CA MET A 342 -49.93 -74.79 28.52
C MET A 342 -50.73 -76.09 28.38
N ALA A 343 -51.00 -76.56 27.16
CA ALA A 343 -51.76 -77.79 26.91
C ALA A 343 -51.22 -79.06 27.62
N PRO A 344 -49.89 -79.31 27.70
CA PRO A 344 -49.32 -80.45 28.44
C PRO A 344 -49.47 -80.33 29.96
N ALA A 345 -49.57 -79.10 30.49
CA ALA A 345 -49.67 -78.86 31.93
C ALA A 345 -51.09 -79.15 32.48
N SER A 346 -52.14 -79.03 31.65
CA SER A 346 -53.51 -79.40 32.04
C SER A 346 -53.80 -80.90 31.98
N SER A 347 -53.09 -81.66 31.14
CA SER A 347 -53.25 -83.12 31.02
C SER A 347 -52.46 -83.92 32.06
N GLY A 348 -51.67 -83.25 32.91
CA GLY A 348 -50.73 -83.87 33.83
C GLY A 348 -51.15 -83.92 35.30
N TRP A 349 -52.38 -83.54 35.67
CA TRP A 349 -52.85 -83.76 37.06
C TRP A 349 -53.07 -85.27 37.25
N PRO A 350 -52.23 -85.97 38.02
CA PRO A 350 -52.41 -87.40 38.23
C PRO A 350 -53.71 -87.57 39.00
N THR A 351 -54.64 -88.32 38.42
CA THR A 351 -55.80 -88.82 39.15
C THR A 351 -55.25 -89.69 40.27
N CYS A 352 -55.29 -89.21 41.52
CA CYS A 352 -55.00 -90.02 42.70
C CYS A 352 -56.07 -91.12 42.80
N THR A 353 -55.88 -92.22 42.07
CA THR A 353 -56.69 -93.42 42.22
C THR A 353 -56.29 -94.09 43.52
N THR A 354 -57.18 -93.99 44.51
CA THR A 354 -57.17 -94.72 45.77
C THR A 354 -57.11 -96.22 45.50
N ASN A 355 -55.93 -96.82 45.65
CA ASN A 355 -55.77 -98.27 45.57
C ASN A 355 -56.12 -98.89 46.93
N SER A 356 -57.34 -99.42 47.02
CA SER A 356 -57.78 -100.28 48.12
C SER A 356 -57.57 -101.74 47.72
N ALA A 357 -56.53 -102.38 48.26
CA ALA A 357 -56.35 -103.83 48.18
C ALA A 357 -55.49 -104.34 49.35
N THR A 358 -56.19 -104.66 50.44
CA THR A 358 -56.09 -105.86 51.28
C THR A 358 -54.84 -106.73 51.11
N ARG A 359 -54.00 -106.80 52.16
CA ARG A 359 -53.20 -107.99 52.49
C ARG A 359 -53.15 -108.17 54.01
N ARG A 360 -53.24 -109.45 54.39
CA ARG A 360 -53.52 -110.03 55.72
C ARG A 360 -52.63 -109.54 56.86
#